data_AF-A0A3B8K336-F1
#
_entry.id   AF-A0A3B8K336-F1
#
_cell.length_a   1.000
_cell.length_b   1.000
_cell.length_c   1.000
_cell.angle_alpha   90.00
_cell.angle_beta   90.00
_cell.angle_gamma   90.00
#
_symmetry.space_group_name_H-M   'P 1'
#
loop_
_entity.id
_entity.type
_entity.pdbx_description
1 polymer ?
#
loop_
_entity_poly.entity_id
_entity_poly.type
_entity_poly.pdbx_seq_one_letter_code
_entity_poly.pdbx_strand_id
1 'polypeptide(L)'
;TVHPETGEKTLFTNPAYVDHIVGLTPRESLCLLEYLWEHCLQPEFTIRFRWNAGSIAFWDNRATQHQAIGDIFDTDFSREL
;
A
#
# COMPACT_ATOMS: atom_id res chain seq x y z
N THR A 1 9.63 -9.25 1.21
CA THR A 1 10.96 -9.42 1.85
C THR A 1 10.79 -10.31 3.08
N VAL A 2 11.81 -10.50 3.93
CA VAL A 2 11.63 -11.15 5.24
C VAL A 2 11.66 -10.07 6.32
N HIS A 3 10.63 -10.03 7.17
CA HIS A 3 10.52 -9.06 8.25
C HIS A 3 11.62 -9.32 9.30
N PRO A 4 12.47 -8.34 9.65
CA PRO A 4 13.67 -8.58 10.44
C PRO A 4 13.39 -8.96 11.90
N GLU A 5 12.22 -8.60 12.43
CA GLU A 5 11.86 -8.85 13.83
C GLU A 5 10.92 -10.05 14.00
N THR A 6 10.11 -10.38 12.98
CA THR A 6 9.09 -11.45 13.08
C THR A 6 9.44 -12.67 12.23
N GLY A 7 10.36 -12.54 11.25
CA GLY A 7 10.71 -13.61 10.32
C GLY A 7 9.64 -13.89 9.25
N GLU A 8 8.54 -13.15 9.25
CA GLU A 8 7.45 -13.34 8.29
C GLU A 8 7.85 -12.88 6.88
N LYS A 9 7.27 -13.53 5.87
CA LYS A 9 7.44 -13.12 4.47
C LYS A 9 6.39 -12.09 4.12
N THR A 10 6.82 -10.98 3.54
CA THR A 10 5.93 -9.90 3.07
C THR A 10 5.94 -9.79 1.55
N LEU A 11 4.79 -9.45 0.98
CA LEU A 11 4.68 -9.11 -0.45
C LEU A 11 5.05 -7.63 -0.64
N PHE A 12 6.31 -7.38 -0.97
CA PHE A 12 6.89 -6.04 -0.98
C PHE A 12 6.82 -5.40 -2.36
N THR A 13 5.60 -5.11 -2.82
CA THR A 13 5.34 -4.66 -4.20
C THR A 13 4.47 -3.40 -4.22
N ASN A 14 5.02 -2.24 -3.85
CA ASN A 14 4.26 -0.99 -3.86
C ASN A 14 4.06 -0.48 -5.31
N PRO A 15 2.81 -0.32 -5.78
CA PRO A 15 2.53 0.14 -7.15
C PRO A 15 3.14 1.51 -7.49
N ALA A 16 3.33 2.38 -6.50
CA ALA A 16 3.86 3.73 -6.71
C ALA A 16 5.38 3.77 -6.95
N TYR A 17 6.10 2.68 -6.63
CA TYR A 17 7.57 2.67 -6.65
C TYR A 17 8.17 1.50 -7.42
N VAL A 18 7.46 0.37 -7.52
CA VAL A 18 7.96 -0.80 -8.23
C VAL A 18 7.73 -0.61 -9.73
N ASP A 19 8.84 -0.58 -10.46
CA ASP A 19 8.85 -0.40 -11.92
C ASP A 19 8.68 -1.73 -12.67
N HIS A 20 9.52 -2.74 -12.37
CA HIS A 20 9.48 -4.03 -13.03
C HIS A 20 10.06 -5.16 -12.17
N ILE A 21 9.82 -6.41 -12.61
CA ILE A 21 10.41 -7.63 -12.06
C ILE A 21 11.66 -7.97 -12.87
N VAL A 22 12.81 -7.99 -12.20
CA VAL A 22 14.10 -8.31 -12.82
C VAL A 22 14.07 -9.69 -13.47
N GLY A 23 14.55 -9.76 -14.72
CA GLY A 23 14.67 -11.02 -15.47
C GLY A 23 13.43 -11.42 -16.26
N LEU A 24 12.35 -10.64 -16.20
CA LEU A 24 11.16 -10.84 -17.03
C LEU A 24 11.11 -9.83 -18.18
N THR A 25 10.40 -10.18 -19.25
CA THR A 25 10.04 -9.21 -20.29
C THR A 25 9.09 -8.15 -19.71
N PRO A 26 9.00 -6.95 -20.33
CA PRO A 26 8.08 -5.91 -19.86
C PRO A 26 6.63 -6.38 -19.74
N ARG A 27 6.17 -7.23 -20.67
CA ARG A 27 4.80 -7.74 -20.64
C ARG A 27 4.59 -8.74 -19.51
N GLU A 28 5.50 -9.68 -19.31
CA GLU A 28 5.41 -10.65 -18.21
C GLU A 28 5.46 -9.96 -16.84
N SER A 29 6.39 -9.00 -16.69
CA SER A 29 6.51 -8.19 -15.48
C SER A 29 5.21 -7.46 -15.17
N LEU A 30 4.65 -6.75 -16.15
CA LEU A 30 3.41 -6.00 -15.97
C LEU A 30 2.25 -6.91 -15.56
N CYS A 31 2.04 -8.02 -16.28
CA CYS A 31 0.95 -8.95 -15.97
C CYS A 31 1.03 -9.50 -14.55
N LEU A 32 2.23 -9.85 -14.08
CA LEU A 32 2.41 -10.37 -12.72
C LEU A 32 2.27 -9.27 -11.66
N LEU A 33 2.79 -8.07 -11.91
CA LEU A 33 2.64 -6.95 -10.98
C LEU A 33 1.18 -6.54 -10.83
N GLU A 34 0.42 -6.44 -11.93
CA GLU A 34 -1.02 -6.15 -11.91
C GLU A 34 -1.78 -7.19 -11.05
N TYR A 35 -1.49 -8.47 -11.24
CA TYR A 35 -2.07 -9.54 -10.43
C TYR A 35 -1.73 -9.41 -8.93
N LEU A 36 -0.46 -9.17 -8.60
CA LEU A 36 -0.02 -9.03 -7.21
C LEU A 36 -0.60 -7.78 -6.55
N TRP A 37 -0.71 -6.68 -7.29
CA TRP A 37 -1.34 -5.45 -6.80
C TRP A 37 -2.83 -5.64 -6.56
N GLU A 38 -3.55 -6.28 -7.48
CA GLU A 38 -4.97 -6.61 -7.29
C GLU A 38 -5.18 -7.47 -6.04
N HIS A 39 -4.33 -8.49 -5.83
CA HIS A 39 -4.38 -9.33 -4.63
C HIS A 39 -4.13 -8.53 -3.33
N CYS A 40 -3.10 -7.67 -3.29
CA CYS A 40 -2.81 -6.84 -2.12
C CYS A 40 -3.94 -5.87 -1.75
N LEU A 41 -4.75 -5.45 -2.72
CA LEU A 41 -5.81 -4.46 -2.54
C LEU A 41 -7.18 -5.08 -2.19
N GLN A 42 -7.26 -6.41 -2.04
CA GLN A 42 -8.49 -7.09 -1.65
C GLN A 42 -9.00 -6.58 -0.28
N PRO A 43 -10.32 -6.30 -0.12
CA PRO A 43 -10.86 -5.66 1.08
C PRO A 43 -10.52 -6.37 2.39
N GLU A 44 -10.42 -7.69 2.39
CA GLU A 44 -10.05 -8.52 3.55
C GLU A 44 -8.66 -8.23 4.12
N PHE A 45 -7.76 -7.61 3.35
CA PHE A 45 -6.42 -7.19 3.80
C PHE A 45 -6.36 -5.72 4.19
N THR A 46 -7.49 -5.00 4.13
CA THR A 46 -7.54 -3.56 4.34
C THR A 46 -8.22 -3.18 5.66
N ILE A 47 -7.77 -2.04 6.20
CA ILE A 47 -8.48 -1.32 7.26
C ILE A 47 -8.65 0.14 6.82
N ARG A 48 -9.81 0.73 7.11
CA ARG A 48 -10.06 2.15 6.86
C ARG A 48 -10.06 2.93 8.18
N PHE A 49 -9.23 3.96 8.25
CA PHE A 49 -9.12 4.83 9.41
C PHE A 49 -9.80 6.17 9.15
N ARG A 50 -10.72 6.59 10.04
CA ARG A 50 -11.34 7.91 10.01
C ARG A 50 -10.67 8.82 11.04
N TRP A 51 -9.97 9.84 10.55
CA TRP A 51 -9.31 10.83 11.38
C TRP A 51 -10.29 11.66 12.21
N ASN A 52 -9.90 11.96 13.45
CA ASN A 52 -10.48 13.00 14.31
C ASN A 52 -9.35 13.86 14.89
N ALA A 53 -9.65 15.05 15.41
CA ALA A 53 -8.66 15.89 16.08
C ALA A 53 -7.95 15.11 17.21
N GLY A 54 -6.61 15.18 17.23
CA GLY A 54 -5.77 14.45 18.18
C GLY A 54 -5.58 12.94 17.89
N SER A 55 -6.13 12.43 16.78
CA SER A 55 -5.87 11.04 16.37
C SER A 55 -4.43 10.84 15.95
N ILE A 56 -3.89 9.65 16.21
CA ILE A 56 -2.55 9.24 15.77
C ILE A 56 -2.67 7.88 15.09
N ALA A 57 -2.03 7.75 13.93
CA ALA A 57 -1.78 6.47 13.29
C ALA A 57 -0.28 6.18 13.33
N PHE A 58 0.09 4.96 13.72
CA PHE A 58 1.46 4.47 13.67
C PHE A 58 1.44 3.07 13.06
N TRP A 59 2.25 2.85 12.02
CA TRP A 59 2.22 1.62 11.23
C TRP A 59 3.63 1.13 10.89
N ASP A 60 3.74 -0.16 10.57
CA ASP A 60 4.99 -0.78 10.15
C ASP A 60 5.13 -0.79 8.62
N ASN A 61 6.00 0.07 8.09
CA ASN A 61 6.28 0.18 6.65
C ASN A 61 6.84 -1.10 6.01
N ARG A 62 7.35 -2.05 6.80
CA ARG A 62 7.95 -3.30 6.30
C ARG A 62 6.89 -4.33 5.93
N ALA A 63 5.68 -4.19 6.48
CA ALA A 63 4.58 -5.13 6.35
C ALA A 63 3.26 -4.51 5.87
N THR A 64 3.22 -3.20 5.61
CA THR A 64 1.98 -2.50 5.23
C THR A 64 2.16 -1.59 4.02
N GLN A 65 1.06 -1.39 3.31
CA GLN A 65 0.87 -0.32 2.33
C GLN A 65 -0.27 0.58 2.84
N HIS A 66 -0.23 1.87 2.51
CA HIS A 66 -1.31 2.79 2.84
C HIS A 66 -1.59 3.70 1.66
N GLN A 67 -2.85 4.13 1.57
CA GLN A 67 -3.33 4.99 0.50
C GLN A 67 -3.90 6.27 1.11
N ALA A 68 -3.38 7.42 0.67
CA ALA A 68 -4.06 8.69 0.92
C ALA A 68 -5.35 8.72 0.07
N ILE A 69 -6.48 9.00 0.72
CA ILE A 69 -7.77 9.10 0.04
C ILE A 69 -7.93 10.50 -0.54
N GLY A 70 -8.29 10.58 -1.82
CA GLY A 70 -8.43 11.84 -2.55
C GLY A 70 -9.78 12.55 -2.38
N ASP A 71 -10.74 11.95 -1.69
CA ASP A 71 -12.07 12.54 -1.43
C ASP A 71 -12.01 13.88 -0.68
N ILE A 72 -10.89 14.15 0.00
CA ILE A 72 -10.61 15.44 0.64
C ILE A 72 -10.66 16.62 -0.32
N PHE A 73 -10.34 16.41 -1.61
CA PHE A 73 -10.32 17.47 -2.61
C PHE A 73 -11.72 17.86 -3.11
N ASP A 74 -12.73 17.06 -2.79
CA ASP A 74 -14.14 17.31 -3.13
C ASP A 74 -14.88 18.07 -2.03
N THR A 75 -14.18 18.58 -1.02
CA THR A 75 -14.77 19.24 0.15
C THR A 75 -14.09 20.58 0.47
N ASP A 76 -14.84 21.49 1.09
CA ASP A 76 -14.30 22.77 1.58
C ASP A 76 -13.67 22.66 2.98
N PHE A 77 -13.54 21.46 3.54
CA PHE A 77 -12.97 21.26 4.86
C PHE A 77 -11.44 21.37 4.84
N SER A 78 -10.88 22.18 5.74
CA SER A 78 -9.44 22.20 5.96
C SER A 78 -8.95 20.88 6.57
N ARG A 79 -7.78 20.40 6.13
CA ARG A 79 -7.15 19.19 6.66
C ARG A 79 -5.66 19.40 6.86
N GLU A 80 -5.22 19.27 8.11
CA GLU A 80 -3.83 19.32 8.53
C GLU A 80 -3.54 18.08 9.39
N LEU A 81 -2.37 17.47 9.19
CA LEU A 81 -1.91 16.26 9.87
C LEU A 81 -0.55 16.51 10.51
#